data_AF-A0A7M4A2J6-F1
#
_entry.id   AF-A0A7M4A2J6-F1
#
_cell.length_a   1.000
_cell.length_b   1.000
_cell.length_c   1.000
_cell.angle_alpha   90.00
_cell.angle_beta   90.00
_cell.angle_gamma   90.00
#
_symmetry.space_group_name_H-M   'P 1'
#
loop_
_entity.id
_entity.type
_entity.pdbx_description
1 polymer ?
#
loop_
_entity_poly.entity_id
_entity_poly.type
_entity_poly.pdbx_seq_one_letter_code
_entity_poly.pdbx_strand_id
1 'polypeptide(L)' 'DEGAESAVYDIEAFVDVAVYTTIMGLFRGGQPTIEEPFEGGEKKVAFKSIKYNSSNKMLKIRLIEDTDHTY' A
#
# COMPACT_ATOMS: atom_id res chain seq x y z
N ASP A 1 10.51 18.04 19.02
CA ASP A 1 10.85 17.67 17.63
C ASP A 1 10.10 16.37 17.34
N GLU A 2 8.78 16.45 17.39
CA GLU A 2 7.89 15.30 17.23
C GLU A 2 7.50 15.27 15.77
N GLY A 3 8.45 14.86 14.95
CA GLY A 3 8.23 14.63 13.54
C GLY A 3 7.12 13.60 13.38
N ALA A 4 6.03 14.00 12.75
CA ALA A 4 5.03 13.09 12.23
C ALA A 4 5.67 12.20 11.17
N GLU A 5 6.33 11.13 11.60
CA GLU A 5 6.79 10.09 10.69
C GLU A 5 5.59 9.21 10.35
N SER A 6 5.00 9.42 9.18
CA SER A 6 3.98 8.52 8.63
C SER A 6 4.56 7.11 8.51
N ALA A 7 3.82 6.10 8.98
CA ALA A 7 4.24 4.71 8.86
C ALA A 7 4.43 4.31 7.38
N VAL A 8 5.41 3.46 7.11
CA VAL A 8 5.69 2.93 5.76
C VAL A 8 5.45 1.42 5.77
N TYR A 9 4.60 0.95 4.86
CA TYR A 9 4.28 -0.46 4.70
C TYR A 9 4.91 -0.99 3.42
N ASP A 10 5.84 -1.93 3.57
CA ASP A 10 6.46 -2.67 2.47
C ASP A 10 5.79 -4.05 2.33
N ILE A 11 5.14 -4.29 1.19
CA ILE A 11 4.40 -5.51 0.90
C ILE A 11 5.11 -6.23 -0.25
N GLU A 12 5.42 -7.51 -0.03
CA GLU A 12 5.92 -8.41 -1.06
C GLU A 12 4.99 -9.62 -1.20
N ALA A 13 4.60 -9.93 -2.43
CA ALA A 13 3.71 -11.06 -2.71
C ALA A 13 4.06 -11.73 -4.05
N PHE A 14 3.93 -13.05 -4.10
CA PHE A 14 3.99 -13.79 -5.36
C PHE A 14 2.57 -13.88 -5.94
N VAL A 15 2.33 -13.22 -7.07
CA VAL A 15 1.01 -13.13 -7.67
C VAL A 15 1.06 -13.26 -9.20
N ASP A 16 0.02 -13.85 -9.77
CA ASP A 16 -0.16 -13.87 -11.22
C ASP A 16 -0.55 -12.48 -11.76
N VAL A 17 -0.34 -12.30 -13.07
CA VAL A 17 -0.61 -11.03 -13.76
C VAL A 17 -2.06 -10.56 -13.59
N ALA A 18 -3.02 -11.48 -13.48
CA ALA A 18 -4.43 -11.14 -13.25
C ALA A 18 -4.67 -10.41 -11.92
N VAL A 19 -3.97 -10.84 -10.86
CA VAL A 19 -4.03 -10.18 -9.54
C VAL A 19 -3.35 -8.82 -9.62
N TYR A 20 -2.20 -8.71 -10.27
CA TYR A 20 -1.55 -7.43 -10.52
C TYR A 20 -2.48 -6.44 -11.24
N THR A 21 -3.18 -6.87 -12.31
CA THR A 21 -4.14 -6.03 -13.03
C THR A 21 -5.32 -5.62 -12.15
N THR A 22 -5.79 -6.51 -11.27
CA THR A 22 -6.84 -6.20 -10.29
C THR A 22 -6.37 -5.10 -9.34
N ILE A 23 -5.16 -5.23 -8.81
CA ILE A 23 -4.54 -4.24 -7.92
C ILE A 23 -4.37 -2.89 -8.65
N MET A 24 -3.95 -2.88 -9.92
CA MET A 24 -3.93 -1.66 -10.76
C MET A 24 -5.30 -1.02 -10.93
N GLY A 25 -6.39 -1.79 -10.85
CA GLY A 25 -7.76 -1.28 -10.88
C GLY A 25 -8.12 -0.46 -9.65
N LEU A 26 -7.64 -0.87 -8.47
CA LEU A 26 -7.92 -0.20 -7.19
C LEU A 26 -7.39 1.24 -7.15
N PHE A 27 -6.29 1.53 -7.85
CA PHE A 27 -5.71 2.88 -7.97
C PHE A 27 -6.66 3.91 -8.58
N ARG A 28 -7.68 3.48 -9.32
CA ARG A 28 -8.66 4.37 -9.97
C ARG A 28 -9.93 4.56 -9.13
N GLY A 29 -10.07 3.83 -8.02
CA GLY A 29 -11.31 3.69 -7.27
C GLY A 29 -11.47 4.59 -6.04
N GLY A 30 -10.40 5.13 -5.46
CA GLY A 30 -10.49 5.99 -4.26
C GLY A 30 -9.27 5.93 -3.34
N GLN A 31 -9.41 6.45 -2.12
CA GLN A 31 -8.39 6.42 -1.06
C GLN A 31 -8.32 5.00 -0.47
N PRO A 32 -7.17 4.30 -0.58
CA PRO A 32 -7.03 2.95 -0.07
C PRO A 32 -6.89 2.92 1.46
N THR A 33 -7.40 1.85 2.06
CA THR A 33 -7.16 1.50 3.46
C THR A 33 -6.42 0.17 3.55
N ILE A 34 -5.71 -0.04 4.65
CA ILE A 34 -5.18 -1.34 5.05
C ILE A 34 -5.67 -1.67 6.45
N GLU A 35 -5.76 -2.95 6.76
CA GLU A 35 -5.85 -3.41 8.14
C GLU A 35 -4.44 -3.43 8.74
N GLU A 36 -4.25 -2.75 9.86
CA GLU A 36 -2.94 -2.65 10.52
C GLU A 36 -2.54 -4.04 11.07
N PRO A 37 -1.37 -4.58 10.67
CA PRO A 37 -1.01 -5.97 10.94
C PRO A 37 -0.71 -6.32 12.42
N PHE A 38 -0.47 -5.35 13.29
CA PHE A 38 -0.04 -5.56 14.68
C PHE A 38 -1.11 -5.16 15.69
N GLU A 39 -1.63 -3.94 15.59
CA GLU A 39 -2.59 -3.36 16.53
C GLU A 39 -4.04 -3.54 16.06
N GLY A 40 -4.22 -3.92 14.79
CA GLY A 40 -5.53 -4.03 14.15
C GLY A 40 -6.15 -2.66 13.85
N GLY A 41 -7.29 -2.70 13.16
CA GLY A 41 -8.01 -1.49 12.74
C GLY A 41 -7.58 -0.98 11.37
N GLU A 42 -8.43 -0.15 10.77
CA GLU A 42 -8.19 0.38 9.42
C GLU A 42 -7.35 1.64 9.45
N LYS A 43 -6.29 1.65 8.64
CA LYS A 43 -5.43 2.80 8.39
C LYS A 43 -5.59 3.29 6.96
N LYS A 44 -5.82 4.59 6.82
CA LYS A 44 -5.76 5.25 5.51
C LYS A 44 -4.32 5.28 5.05
N VAL A 45 -4.10 4.99 3.78
CA VAL A 45 -2.76 4.98 3.20
C VAL A 45 -2.78 5.61 1.81
N ALA A 46 -1.61 6.00 1.34
CA ALA A 46 -1.35 6.38 -0.04
C ALA A 46 -0.36 5.39 -0.66
N PHE A 47 -0.56 5.06 -1.95
CA PHE A 47 0.41 4.28 -2.69
C PHE A 47 1.65 5.12 -3.02
N LYS A 48 2.81 4.68 -2.55
CA LYS A 48 4.11 5.29 -2.90
C LYS A 48 4.72 4.68 -4.15
N SER A 49 4.69 3.36 -4.27
CA SER A 49 5.22 2.67 -5.44
C SER A 49 4.67 1.26 -5.59
N ILE A 50 4.61 0.79 -6.83
CA ILE A 50 4.28 -0.59 -7.16
C ILE A 50 5.22 -1.08 -8.25
N LYS A 51 5.73 -2.30 -8.10
CA LYS A 51 6.60 -2.97 -9.07
C LYS A 51 6.16 -4.41 -9.22
N TYR A 52 5.96 -4.83 -10.46
CA TYR A 52 5.68 -6.23 -10.79
C TYR A 52 6.78 -6.78 -11.69
N ASN A 53 7.34 -7.92 -11.31
CA ASN A 53 8.24 -8.69 -12.15
C ASN A 53 7.52 -9.97 -12.62
N SER A 54 7.19 -10.01 -13.91
CA SER A 54 6.47 -11.14 -14.50
C SER A 54 7.31 -12.42 -14.62
N SER A 55 8.65 -12.32 -14.64
CA SER A 55 9.51 -13.50 -14.79
C SER A 55 9.52 -14.38 -13.54
N ASN A 56 9.35 -13.77 -12.36
CA ASN A 56 9.28 -14.47 -11.07
C ASN A 56 7.96 -14.23 -10.32
N LYS A 57 6.98 -13.59 -10.96
CA LYS A 57 5.67 -13.27 -10.41
C LYS A 57 5.72 -12.45 -9.11
N MET A 58 6.80 -11.70 -8.89
CA MET A 58 6.98 -10.90 -7.67
C MET A 58 6.30 -9.54 -7.80
N LEU A 59 5.41 -9.22 -6.86
CA LEU A 59 4.83 -7.92 -6.65
C LEU A 59 5.45 -7.26 -5.42
N LYS A 60 5.88 -6.01 -5.57
CA LYS A 60 6.32 -5.16 -4.46
C LYS A 60 5.46 -3.90 -4.42
N ILE A 61 4.85 -3.62 -3.28
CA ILE A 61 4.07 -2.41 -3.03
C ILE A 61 4.67 -1.69 -1.84
N ARG A 62 4.77 -0.37 -1.95
CA ARG A 62 5.06 0.51 -0.82
C ARG A 62 3.89 1.45 -0.60
N LEU A 63 3.37 1.45 0.62
CA LEU A 63 2.31 2.34 1.09
C LEU A 63 2.87 3.27 2.16
N ILE A 64 2.29 4.45 2.30
CA ILE A 64 2.58 5.39 3.39
C ILE A 64 1.25 5.69 4.08
N GLU A 65 1.24 5.71 5.42
CA GLU A 65 0.08 6.16 6.20
C GLU A 65 -0.31 7.58 5.81
N ASP A 66 -1.59 7.78 5.54
CA ASP A 66 -2.15 9.10 5.25
C ASP A 66 -2.60 9.74 6.56
N THR A 67 -1.64 10.36 7.25
CA THR A 67 -1.88 11.12 8.47
C THR A 67 -2.44 12.48 8.09
N ASP A 68 -3.76 12.62 8.04
CA ASP A 68 -4.46 13.91 7.89
C ASP A 68 -3.98 14.87 9.00
N HIS A 69 -3.04 15.76 8.70
CA HIS A 69 -2.71 16.90 9.57
C HIS A 69 -3.75 17.99 9.36
N THR A 70 -4.89 17.89 10.05
CA THR A 70 -5.72 19.07 10.33
C THR A 70 -5.02 19.91 11.39
N TYR A 71 -4.43 21.02 10.97
CA TYR A 71 -3.93 22.11 11.83
C TYR A 71 -5.06 22.84 12.54
#